data_AF-A0A2R8VHE0-F1
#
_entry.id   AF-A0A2R8VHE0-F1
#
_cell.length_a   1.000
_cell.length_b   1.000
_cell.length_c   1.000
_cell.angle_alpha   90.00
_cell.angle_beta   90.00
_cell.angle_gamma   90.00
#
_symmetry.space_group_name_H-M   'P 1'
#
loop_
_entity.id
_entity.type
_entity.pdbx_description
1 polymer ?
#
loop_
_entity_poly.entity_id
_entity_poly.type
_entity_poly.pdbx_seq_one_letter_code
_entity_poly.pdbx_strand_id
1 'polypeptide(L)' 'MDVCHTDPAELSSGEAKELQQIKWHRKQLLEDIQKLKDEIADVFAQIDCFESTEER' A
#
# COMPACT_ATOMS: atom_id res chain seq x y z
N MET A 1 -14.84 -21.04 -14.67
CA MET A 1 -13.62 -20.38 -14.17
C MET A 1 -13.39 -20.95 -12.78
N ASP A 2 -12.35 -21.76 -12.65
CA ASP A 2 -12.04 -22.47 -11.42
C ASP A 2 -11.57 -21.45 -10.39
N VAL A 3 -12.39 -21.21 -9.38
CA VAL A 3 -12.00 -20.41 -8.22
C VAL A 3 -11.08 -21.33 -7.42
N CYS A 4 -9.77 -21.23 -7.65
CA CYS A 4 -8.77 -21.96 -6.86
C CYS A 4 -8.91 -21.56 -5.39
N HIS A 5 -9.74 -22.29 -4.66
CA HIS A 5 -9.73 -22.34 -3.21
C HIS A 5 -8.53 -23.16 -2.81
N THR A 6 -7.33 -22.59 -2.87
CA THR A 6 -6.16 -23.19 -2.22
C THR A 6 -6.34 -22.99 -0.73
N ASP A 7 -6.90 -24.01 -0.07
CA ASP A 7 -6.98 -24.07 1.38
C ASP A 7 -5.55 -23.93 1.94
N PRO A 8 -5.29 -23.10 2.95
CA PRO A 8 -3.94 -22.94 3.52
C PRO A 8 -3.38 -24.25 4.11
N ALA A 9 -4.20 -25.29 4.24
CA ALA A 9 -3.81 -26.64 4.62
C ALA A 9 -3.16 -27.46 3.48
N GLU A 10 -3.27 -27.04 2.22
CA GLU A 10 -2.71 -27.75 1.05
C GLU A 10 -1.32 -27.27 0.66
N LEU A 11 -0.83 -26.18 1.26
CA LEU A 11 0.50 -25.64 0.98
C LEU A 11 1.57 -26.39 1.76
N SER A 12 2.64 -26.80 1.07
CA SER A 12 3.87 -27.27 1.72
C SER A 12 4.42 -26.19 2.65
N SER A 13 5.15 -26.57 3.70
CA SER A 13 5.78 -25.64 4.65
C SER A 13 6.63 -24.54 3.96
N GLY A 14 7.27 -24.88 2.83
CA GLY A 14 7.99 -23.90 2.00
C GLY A 14 7.07 -22.90 1.31
N GLU A 15 6.03 -23.39 0.64
CA GLU A 15 5.05 -22.57 -0.09
C GLU A 15 4.26 -21.66 0.85
N ALA A 16 3.88 -22.17 2.03
CA ALA A 16 3.22 -21.37 3.06
C ALA A 16 4.11 -20.20 3.52
N LYS A 17 5.42 -20.43 3.69
CA LYS A 17 6.38 -19.38 4.10
C LYS A 17 6.55 -18.33 3.01
N GLU A 18 6.70 -18.74 1.75
CA GLU A 18 6.78 -17.82 0.61
C GLU A 18 5.51 -16.98 0.48
N LEU A 19 4.34 -17.61 0.63
CA LEU A 19 3.06 -16.90 0.60
C LEU A 19 2.95 -15.86 1.73
N GLN A 20 3.40 -16.19 2.95
CA GLN A 20 3.44 -15.23 4.05
C GLN A 20 4.39 -14.07 3.75
N GLN A 21 5.55 -14.35 3.16
CA GLN A 21 6.51 -13.33 2.77
C GLN A 21 5.92 -12.39 1.71
N ILE A 22 5.27 -12.93 0.68
CA ILE A 22 4.58 -12.14 -0.36
C ILE A 22 3.48 -11.27 0.26
N LYS A 23 2.66 -11.82 1.17
CA LYS A 23 1.62 -11.06 1.88
C LYS A 23 2.21 -9.92 2.69
N TRP A 24 3.34 -10.15 3.37
CA TRP A 24 4.03 -9.13 4.14
C TRP A 24 4.56 -8.01 3.24
N HIS A 25 5.27 -8.35 2.16
CA HIS A 25 5.76 -7.36 1.18
C HIS A 25 4.61 -6.56 0.56
N ARG A 26 3.49 -7.22 0.22
CA ARG A 26 2.29 -6.54 -0.30
C ARG A 26 1.76 -5.52 0.70
N LYS A 27 1.71 -5.86 1.99
CA LYS A 27 1.24 -4.94 3.02
C LYS A 27 2.15 -3.72 3.12
N GLN A 28 3.46 -3.93 3.15
CA GLN A 28 4.44 -2.85 3.21
C GLN A 28 4.35 -1.91 2.01
N LEU A 29 4.19 -2.45 0.79
CA LEU A 29 4.00 -1.63 -0.41
C LEU A 29 2.73 -0.78 -0.34
N LEU A 30 1.63 -1.33 0.19
CA LEU A 30 0.39 -0.56 0.37
C LEU A 30 0.55 0.55 1.42
N GLU A 31 1.28 0.28 2.50
CA GLU A 31 1.61 1.28 3.53
C GLU A 31 2.47 2.41 2.94
N ASP A 32 3.48 2.08 2.14
CA ASP A 32 4.34 3.07 1.47
C ASP A 32 3.56 3.92 0.45
N ILE A 33 2.69 3.30 -0.36
CA ILE A 33 1.83 4.03 -1.29
C ILE A 33 0.92 5.00 -0.54
N GLN A 34 0.32 4.55 0.57
CA GLN A 34 -0.55 5.38 1.38
C GLN A 34 0.22 6.57 1.98
N LYS A 35 1.43 6.33 2.49
CA LYS A 35 2.29 7.38 3.02
C LYS A 35 2.65 8.42 1.94
N LEU A 36 3.05 7.97 0.75
CA LEU A 36 3.34 8.87 -0.38
C LEU A 36 2.12 9.72 -0.77
N LYS A 37 0.93 9.13 -0.76
CA LYS A 37 -0.32 9.87 -1.04
C LYS A 37 -0.57 10.97 -0.01
N ASP A 38 -0.32 10.69 1.25
CA ASP A 38 -0.52 11.65 2.34
C ASP A 38 0.55 12.77 2.29
N GLU A 39 1.80 12.43 1.97
CA GLU A 39 2.88 13.41 1.72
C GLU A 39 2.53 14.34 0.54
N ILE A 40 1.99 13.80 -0.55
CA ILE A 40 1.53 14.60 -1.69
C ILE A 40 0.38 15.52 -1.27
N ALA A 41 -0.59 15.03 -0.51
CA ALA A 41 -1.72 15.83 -0.04
C ALA A 41 -1.28 17.00 0.86
N ASP A 42 -0.27 16.77 1.71
CA ASP A 42 0.34 17.82 2.54
C ASP A 42 1.02 18.90 1.67
N VAL A 43 1.81 18.48 0.68
CA VAL A 43 2.43 19.41 -0.28
C VAL A 43 1.39 20.24 -1.03
N PHE A 44 0.28 19.62 -1.50
CA PHE A 44 -0.82 20.36 -2.13
C PHE A 44 -1.46 21.37 -1.18
N ALA A 45 -1.75 20.97 0.06
CA ALA A 45 -2.32 21.89 1.06
C ALA A 45 -1.37 23.07 1.35
N GLN A 46 -0.05 22.82 1.38
CA GLN A 46 0.95 23.88 1.51
C GLN A 46 0.92 24.83 0.31
N ILE A 47 0.87 24.31 -0.92
CA ILE A 47 0.77 25.12 -2.15
C ILE A 47 -0.49 26.02 -2.09
N ASP A 48 -1.66 25.45 -1.79
CA ASP A 48 -2.90 26.21 -1.65
C ASP A 48 -2.80 27.32 -0.58
N CYS A 49 -2.11 27.04 0.54
CA CYS A 49 -1.83 28.04 1.58
C CYS A 49 -0.90 29.16 1.10
N PHE A 50 0.09 28.85 0.26
CA PHE A 50 0.97 29.85 -0.33
C PHE A 50 0.23 30.71 -1.37
N GLU A 51 -0.52 30.10 -2.28
CA GLU A 51 -1.29 30.83 -3.31
C GLU A 51 -2.33 31.78 -2.68
N SER A 52 -3.02 31.33 -1.63
CA SER A 52 -3.99 32.18 -0.90
C SER A 52 -3.36 33.31 -0.09
N THR A 53 -2.06 33.22 0.22
CA THR A 53 -1.31 34.29 0.90
C THR A 53 -0.75 35.31 -0.09
N GLU A 54 -0.42 34.90 -1.32
CA GLU A 54 0.11 35.79 -2.37
C GLU A 54 -0.97 36.49 -3.21
N GLU A 55 -2.24 36.06 -3.16
CA GLU A 55 -3.38 36.73 -3.85
C GLU A 55 -3.93 37.96 -3.10
N ARG A 56 -3.21 38.51 -2.10
CA ARG A 56 -3.64 39.66 -1.29
C ARG A 56 -2.64 40.81 -1.30
#